data_AF-A0A017SWK3-F1
#
_entry.id   AF-A0A017SWK3-F1
#
_cell.length_a   1.000
_cell.length_b   1.000
_cell.length_c   1.000
_cell.angle_alpha   90.00
_cell.angle_beta   90.00
_cell.angle_gamma   90.00
#
_symmetry.space_group_name_H-M   'P 1'
#
loop_
_entity.id
_entity.type
_entity.pdbx_description
1 polymer ?
#
loop_
_entity_poly.entity_id
_entity_poly.type
_entity_poly.pdbx_seq_one_letter_code
_entity_poly.pdbx_strand_id
1 'polypeptide(L)'
;MELDFAAREVSIKLVYYGPALSGKTTNLESLHSAAGNDARGRLMTLNTQDDRTLFFDLLPLTFRSKDGDVSLRIKLFTVPGQPMHAATRRLVLKQTDGVALIADSRIAATQSNADSFFDLKENLKEHDKHLSQMPLVIQFNKRDLPEKEIRSDEELEKLAARGKEPVYKAIATRGIGTVETFMGLLHLTWETLDNTHQLSKRMSISGDDLLASAARQLGATLPVADLLAKRMGGNFDRSARIVP
;
A
#
# COMPACT_ATOMS: atom_id res chain seq x y z
N MET A 1 10.33 -5.79 7.49
CA MET A 1 11.18 -4.62 7.71
C MET A 1 12.61 -5.11 7.77
N GLU A 2 13.51 -4.40 7.11
CA GLU A 2 14.95 -4.66 7.14
C GLU A 2 15.62 -3.46 7.83
N LEU A 3 16.52 -3.73 8.77
CA LEU A 3 17.23 -2.72 9.54
C LEU A 3 18.72 -2.84 9.27
N ASP A 4 19.32 -1.76 8.79
CA ASP A 4 20.77 -1.59 8.72
C ASP A 4 21.19 -0.61 9.81
N PHE A 5 21.69 -1.15 10.92
CA PHE A 5 22.15 -0.35 12.05
C PHE A 5 23.45 0.41 11.77
N ALA A 6 24.31 -0.10 10.86
CA ALA A 6 25.55 0.55 10.49
C ALA A 6 25.28 1.78 9.61
N ALA A 7 24.35 1.66 8.66
CA ALA A 7 23.92 2.75 7.80
C ALA A 7 22.80 3.63 8.42
N ARG A 8 22.28 3.26 9.60
CA ARG A 8 21.07 3.85 10.20
C ARG A 8 19.91 3.91 9.19
N GLU A 9 19.71 2.84 8.42
CA GLU A 9 18.64 2.74 7.42
C GLU A 9 17.55 1.75 7.84
N VAL A 10 16.30 2.15 7.66
CA VAL A 10 15.11 1.29 7.79
C VAL A 10 14.50 1.11 6.43
N SER A 11 14.22 -0.13 6.03
CA SER A 11 13.47 -0.42 4.81
C SER A 11 12.09 -0.97 5.14
N ILE A 12 11.04 -0.30 4.65
CA ILE A 12 9.64 -0.73 4.70
C ILE A 12 9.22 -1.25 3.33
N LYS A 13 8.69 -2.47 3.30
CA LYS A 13 8.19 -3.10 2.06
C LYS A 13 6.67 -3.07 2.00
N LEU A 14 6.12 -2.38 1.01
CA LEU A 14 4.67 -2.32 0.76
C LEU A 14 4.33 -3.00 -0.57
N VAL A 15 3.30 -3.83 -0.58
CA VAL A 15 2.88 -4.60 -1.77
C VAL A 15 1.49 -4.17 -2.23
N TYR A 16 1.36 -3.86 -3.52
CA TYR A 16 0.11 -3.65 -4.21
C TYR A 16 -0.36 -5.00 -4.77
N TYR A 17 -1.47 -5.49 -4.23
CA TYR A 17 -2.08 -6.78 -4.52
C TYR A 17 -3.47 -6.60 -5.13
N GLY A 18 -4.02 -7.60 -5.82
CA GLY A 18 -5.32 -7.49 -6.46
C GLY A 18 -5.41 -8.25 -7.78
N PRO A 19 -6.61 -8.39 -8.37
CA PRO A 19 -6.81 -9.17 -9.59
C PRO A 19 -6.08 -8.57 -10.80
N ALA A 20 -5.90 -9.38 -11.85
CA ALA A 20 -5.33 -8.91 -13.11
C ALA A 20 -6.06 -7.64 -13.60
N LEU A 21 -5.29 -6.69 -14.13
CA LEU A 21 -5.80 -5.43 -14.71
C LEU A 21 -6.58 -4.53 -13.74
N SER A 22 -6.53 -4.74 -12.42
CA SER A 22 -7.18 -3.84 -11.45
C SER A 22 -6.55 -2.46 -11.34
N GLY A 23 -5.34 -2.27 -11.90
CA GLY A 23 -4.61 -0.99 -11.90
C GLY A 23 -3.52 -0.87 -10.83
N LYS A 24 -2.95 -2.01 -10.39
CA LYS A 24 -1.79 -2.04 -9.47
C LYS A 24 -0.58 -1.30 -10.04
N THR A 25 -0.16 -1.63 -11.27
CA THR A 25 0.96 -0.96 -11.95
C THR A 25 0.69 0.53 -12.13
N THR A 26 -0.53 0.89 -12.56
CA THR A 26 -0.95 2.29 -12.73
C THR A 26 -0.90 3.08 -11.43
N ASN A 27 -1.21 2.47 -10.28
CA ASN A 27 -1.04 3.13 -8.98
C ASN A 27 0.41 3.51 -8.72
N LEU A 28 1.34 2.57 -8.95
CA LEU A 28 2.76 2.83 -8.74
C LEU A 28 3.28 3.87 -9.76
N GLU A 29 2.89 3.81 -11.03
CA GLU A 29 3.23 4.80 -12.06
C GLU A 29 2.71 6.20 -11.70
N SER A 30 1.49 6.26 -11.14
CA SER A 30 0.92 7.51 -10.63
C SER A 30 1.74 8.08 -9.48
N LEU A 31 2.08 7.26 -8.48
CA LEU A 31 2.93 7.67 -7.35
C LEU A 31 4.32 8.10 -7.82
N HIS A 32 4.88 7.45 -8.85
CA HIS A 32 6.14 7.86 -9.49
C HIS A 32 6.07 9.23 -10.12
N SER A 33 4.96 9.51 -10.79
CA SER A 33 4.75 10.75 -11.49
C SER A 33 4.49 11.90 -10.51
N ALA A 34 3.84 11.61 -9.38
CA ALA A 34 3.60 12.56 -8.29
C ALA A 34 4.86 12.86 -7.46
N ALA A 35 5.81 11.93 -7.39
CA ALA A 35 7.06 12.10 -6.65
C ALA A 35 7.92 13.24 -7.21
N GLY A 36 8.37 14.14 -6.33
CA GLY A 36 9.36 15.17 -6.66
C GLY A 36 10.71 14.56 -7.06
N ASN A 37 11.50 15.28 -7.87
CA ASN A 37 12.76 14.78 -8.43
C ASN A 37 13.73 14.20 -7.39
N ASP A 38 13.76 14.76 -6.18
CA ASP A 38 14.66 14.31 -5.10
C ASP A 38 14.19 13.02 -4.40
N ALA A 39 12.90 12.71 -4.48
CA ALA A 39 12.28 11.51 -3.92
C ALA A 39 12.11 10.40 -4.98
N ARG A 40 12.21 10.78 -6.26
CA ARG A 40 11.91 9.93 -7.41
C ARG A 40 13.04 8.94 -7.67
N GLY A 41 12.93 7.75 -7.07
CA GLY A 41 13.77 6.60 -7.41
C GLY A 41 13.61 6.13 -8.87
N ARG A 42 14.41 5.12 -9.25
CA ARG A 42 14.32 4.51 -10.59
C ARG A 42 13.15 3.55 -10.68
N LEU A 43 12.30 3.77 -11.66
CA LEU A 43 11.28 2.82 -12.09
C LEU A 43 11.89 1.66 -12.87
N MET A 44 12.10 0.54 -12.17
CA MET A 44 12.57 -0.71 -12.75
C MET A 44 11.40 -1.56 -13.23
N THR A 45 11.63 -2.40 -14.23
CA THR A 45 10.72 -3.45 -14.68
C THR A 45 11.57 -4.68 -14.91
N LEU A 46 11.43 -5.69 -14.06
CA LEU A 46 12.04 -7.00 -14.33
C LEU A 46 11.16 -7.72 -15.36
N ASN A 47 11.76 -8.28 -16.41
CA ASN A 47 11.08 -9.16 -17.36
C ASN A 47 11.80 -10.51 -17.31
N THR A 48 11.09 -11.59 -16.97
CA THR A 48 11.63 -12.95 -16.98
C THR A 48 11.28 -13.64 -18.31
N GLN A 49 12.08 -14.62 -18.73
CA GLN A 49 11.98 -15.23 -20.08
C GLN A 49 10.63 -15.92 -20.37
N ASP A 50 10.03 -16.58 -19.36
CA ASP A 50 8.74 -17.29 -19.50
C ASP A 50 7.56 -16.56 -18.82
N ASP A 51 7.85 -15.48 -18.10
CA ASP A 51 6.89 -14.76 -17.28
C ASP A 51 7.06 -13.24 -17.48
N ARG A 52 6.03 -12.56 -17.99
CA ARG A 52 5.98 -11.08 -17.96
C ARG A 52 5.65 -10.61 -16.55
N THR A 53 6.62 -10.66 -15.64
CA THR A 53 6.39 -10.22 -14.25
C THR A 53 6.95 -8.82 -14.04
N LEU A 54 6.14 -7.78 -14.21
CA LEU A 54 6.53 -6.41 -13.85
C LEU A 54 6.83 -6.30 -12.34
N PHE A 55 8.11 -6.17 -11.99
CA PHE A 55 8.55 -5.66 -10.69
C PHE A 55 8.90 -4.19 -10.84
N PHE A 56 8.33 -3.32 -10.02
CA PHE A 56 8.71 -1.91 -9.95
C PHE A 56 9.08 -1.58 -8.51
N ASP A 57 10.27 -1.00 -8.32
CA ASP A 57 10.78 -0.40 -7.09
C ASP A 57 10.63 1.14 -7.17
N LEU A 58 9.91 1.73 -6.23
CA LEU A 58 9.86 3.18 -5.96
C LEU A 58 9.52 3.32 -4.48
N LEU A 59 10.09 4.13 -3.60
CA LEU A 59 10.62 5.49 -3.58
C LEU A 59 11.60 5.49 -2.39
N PRO A 60 12.93 5.67 -2.56
CA PRO A 60 13.78 5.88 -1.40
C PRO A 60 13.51 7.27 -0.82
N LEU A 61 12.65 7.33 0.21
CA LEU A 61 12.41 8.56 0.95
C LEU A 61 13.54 8.76 1.97
N THR A 62 14.57 9.55 1.66
CA THR A 62 15.58 9.85 2.69
C THR A 62 15.05 10.94 3.63
N PHE A 63 15.06 10.68 4.94
CA PHE A 63 14.71 11.66 5.97
C PHE A 63 15.96 11.99 6.78
N ARG A 64 16.07 13.23 7.27
CA ARG A 64 17.14 13.63 8.21
C ARG A 64 16.50 13.77 9.58
N SER A 65 16.97 13.00 10.56
CA SER A 65 16.53 13.15 11.96
C SER A 65 17.40 14.20 12.68
N LYS A 66 16.88 14.75 13.78
CA LYS A 66 17.56 15.76 14.61
C LYS A 66 18.80 15.19 15.33
N ASP A 67 18.84 13.88 15.60
CA ASP A 67 19.93 13.18 16.32
C ASP A 67 20.90 12.43 15.36
N GLY A 68 21.01 12.93 14.13
CA GLY A 68 21.79 12.34 13.04
C GLY A 68 20.92 11.71 11.96
N ASP A 69 21.47 11.56 10.76
CA ASP A 69 20.73 11.09 9.59
C ASP A 69 20.24 9.64 9.79
N VAL A 70 18.93 9.42 9.60
CA VAL A 70 18.30 8.10 9.60
C VAL A 70 17.51 7.97 8.31
N SER A 71 17.94 7.08 7.42
CA SER A 71 17.32 6.88 6.12
C SER A 71 16.12 5.94 6.24
N LEU A 72 14.96 6.29 5.68
CA LEU A 72 13.80 5.38 5.63
C LEU A 72 13.44 5.06 4.17
N ARG A 73 13.85 3.91 3.70
CA ARG A 73 13.55 3.47 2.34
C ARG A 73 12.18 2.81 2.29
N ILE A 74 11.26 3.36 1.51
CA ILE A 74 9.99 2.69 1.22
C ILE A 74 10.10 1.99 -0.13
N LYS A 75 10.00 0.67 -0.12
CA LYS A 75 10.03 -0.17 -1.33
C LYS A 75 8.59 -0.56 -1.67
N LEU A 76 8.02 0.03 -2.71
CA LEU A 76 6.74 -0.40 -3.28
C LEU A 76 6.97 -1.58 -4.22
N PHE A 77 6.07 -2.55 -4.22
CA PHE A 77 6.07 -3.68 -5.15
C PHE A 77 4.66 -3.90 -5.69
N THR A 78 4.53 -4.44 -6.90
CA THR A 78 3.28 -5.02 -7.40
C THR A 78 3.48 -6.51 -7.70
N VAL A 79 2.41 -7.28 -7.58
CA VAL A 79 2.38 -8.69 -8.00
C VAL A 79 1.73 -8.86 -9.37
N PRO A 80 2.11 -9.88 -10.16
CA PRO A 80 1.35 -10.27 -11.35
C PRO A 80 -0.04 -10.77 -10.95
N GLY A 81 -1.09 -10.33 -11.63
CA GLY A 81 -2.48 -10.68 -11.29
C GLY A 81 -3.01 -11.97 -11.91
N GLN A 82 -2.22 -12.67 -12.72
CA GLN A 82 -2.66 -13.89 -13.41
C GLN A 82 -2.35 -15.14 -12.54
N PRO A 83 -3.26 -16.13 -12.46
CA PRO A 83 -3.09 -17.31 -11.60
C PRO A 83 -1.78 -18.08 -11.81
N MET A 84 -1.31 -18.17 -13.06
CA MET A 84 -0.10 -18.91 -13.45
C MET A 84 1.18 -18.47 -12.72
N HIS A 85 1.25 -17.24 -12.21
CA HIS A 85 2.44 -16.69 -11.55
C HIS A 85 2.42 -16.82 -10.02
N ALA A 86 1.79 -17.86 -9.47
CA ALA A 86 1.64 -18.07 -8.02
C ALA A 86 2.98 -18.12 -7.28
N ALA A 87 4.03 -18.70 -7.87
CA ALA A 87 5.37 -18.72 -7.28
C ALA A 87 5.94 -17.31 -7.09
N THR A 88 5.75 -16.43 -8.09
CA THR A 88 6.23 -15.05 -8.01
C THR A 88 5.44 -14.23 -7.00
N ARG A 89 4.12 -14.44 -6.88
CA ARG A 89 3.30 -13.78 -5.84
C ARG A 89 3.80 -14.11 -4.44
N ARG A 90 4.12 -15.39 -4.19
CA ARG A 90 4.71 -15.86 -2.92
C ARG A 90 6.04 -15.17 -2.63
N LEU A 91 6.94 -15.18 -3.60
CA LEU A 91 8.25 -14.54 -3.43
C LEU A 91 8.12 -13.04 -3.12
N VAL A 92 7.23 -12.32 -3.81
CA VAL A 92 6.99 -10.89 -3.55
C VAL A 92 6.37 -10.67 -2.17
N LEU A 93 5.47 -11.54 -1.71
CA LEU A 93 4.84 -11.40 -0.40
C LEU A 93 5.78 -11.70 0.78
N LYS A 94 6.88 -12.44 0.54
CA LYS A 94 7.92 -12.66 1.55
C LYS A 94 8.40 -11.33 2.14
N GLN A 95 8.43 -11.27 3.47
CA GLN A 95 8.86 -10.10 4.26
C GLN A 95 8.08 -8.79 3.98
N THR A 96 6.84 -8.86 3.47
CA THR A 96 5.98 -7.68 3.31
C THR A 96 5.57 -7.07 4.66
N ASP A 97 5.58 -5.75 4.75
CA ASP A 97 5.22 -4.97 5.94
C ASP A 97 3.83 -4.34 5.86
N GLY A 98 3.28 -4.20 4.65
CA GLY A 98 1.91 -3.75 4.42
C GLY A 98 1.42 -4.05 3.01
N VAL A 99 0.11 -4.17 2.85
CA VAL A 99 -0.53 -4.49 1.57
C VAL A 99 -1.61 -3.46 1.22
N ALA A 100 -1.62 -3.01 -0.04
CA ALA A 100 -2.76 -2.33 -0.63
C ALA A 100 -3.49 -3.32 -1.57
N LEU A 101 -4.73 -3.68 -1.25
CA LEU A 101 -5.56 -4.49 -2.12
C LEU A 101 -6.30 -3.59 -3.11
N ILE A 102 -5.87 -3.60 -4.36
CA ILE A 102 -6.42 -2.82 -5.46
C ILE A 102 -7.53 -3.63 -6.15
N ALA A 103 -8.77 -3.31 -5.80
CA ALA A 103 -9.98 -3.87 -6.37
C ALA A 103 -10.43 -3.10 -7.62
N ASP A 104 -10.98 -3.82 -8.60
CA ASP A 104 -11.66 -3.23 -9.75
C ASP A 104 -13.10 -2.88 -9.38
N SER A 105 -13.52 -1.63 -9.60
CA SER A 105 -14.85 -1.15 -9.19
C SER A 105 -16.02 -1.75 -9.97
N ARG A 106 -15.76 -2.38 -11.13
CA ARG A 106 -16.81 -2.97 -11.95
C ARG A 106 -17.57 -4.05 -11.20
N ILE A 107 -18.89 -4.07 -11.33
CA ILE A 107 -19.77 -5.09 -10.76
C ILE A 107 -19.35 -6.48 -11.29
N ALA A 108 -19.00 -6.58 -12.57
CA ALA A 108 -18.52 -7.81 -13.18
C ALA A 108 -17.21 -8.35 -12.58
N ALA A 109 -16.40 -7.49 -11.93
CA ALA A 109 -15.12 -7.90 -11.33
C ALA A 109 -15.25 -8.46 -9.90
N THR A 110 -16.47 -8.55 -9.37
CA THR A 110 -16.75 -9.01 -8.00
C THR A 110 -16.06 -10.31 -7.64
N GLN A 111 -16.22 -11.34 -8.47
CA GLN A 111 -15.63 -12.65 -8.21
C GLN A 111 -14.09 -12.56 -8.22
N SER A 112 -13.52 -11.88 -9.22
CA SER A 112 -12.05 -11.72 -9.31
C SER A 112 -11.45 -10.94 -8.13
N ASN A 113 -12.17 -9.95 -7.59
CA ASN A 113 -11.76 -9.23 -6.39
C ASN A 113 -11.76 -10.17 -5.16
N ALA A 114 -12.82 -10.99 -5.01
CA ALA A 114 -12.93 -11.96 -3.93
C ALA A 114 -11.83 -13.03 -4.03
N ASP A 115 -11.64 -13.62 -5.21
CA ASP A 115 -10.60 -14.62 -5.46
C ASP A 115 -9.21 -14.07 -5.14
N SER A 116 -8.91 -12.83 -5.54
CA SER A 116 -7.63 -12.20 -5.22
C SER A 116 -7.45 -11.93 -3.72
N PHE A 117 -8.53 -11.69 -2.98
CA PHE A 117 -8.47 -11.52 -1.52
C PHE A 117 -8.19 -12.86 -0.82
N PHE A 118 -8.86 -13.94 -1.26
CA PHE A 118 -8.58 -15.28 -0.75
C PHE A 118 -7.16 -15.74 -1.09
N ASP A 119 -6.71 -15.50 -2.32
CA ASP A 119 -5.33 -15.78 -2.75
C ASP A 119 -4.31 -15.00 -1.89
N LEU A 120 -4.54 -13.72 -1.60
CA LEU A 120 -3.69 -12.96 -0.67
C LEU A 120 -3.64 -13.63 0.71
N LYS A 121 -4.79 -14.02 1.26
CA LYS A 121 -4.89 -14.65 2.59
C LYS A 121 -4.09 -15.95 2.65
N GLU A 122 -4.23 -16.83 1.66
CA GLU A 122 -3.51 -18.10 1.60
C GLU A 122 -2.00 -17.89 1.43
N ASN A 123 -1.59 -16.98 0.54
CA ASN A 123 -0.17 -16.69 0.33
C ASN A 123 0.51 -16.06 1.57
N LEU A 124 -0.21 -15.25 2.36
CA LEU A 124 0.32 -14.74 3.63
C LEU A 124 0.50 -15.87 4.66
N LYS A 125 -0.46 -16.80 4.72
CA LYS A 125 -0.43 -17.94 5.62
C LYS A 125 0.75 -18.87 5.34
N GLU A 126 1.11 -19.07 4.06
CA GLU A 126 2.32 -19.81 3.66
C GLU A 126 3.63 -19.18 4.18
N HIS A 127 3.59 -17.91 4.63
CA HIS A 127 4.72 -17.20 5.23
C HIS A 127 4.53 -16.92 6.72
N ASP A 128 3.72 -17.73 7.40
CA ASP A 128 3.41 -17.63 8.84
C ASP A 128 2.86 -16.24 9.23
N LYS A 129 2.18 -15.57 8.29
CA LYS A 129 1.54 -14.26 8.50
C LYS A 129 0.03 -14.40 8.41
N HIS A 130 -0.68 -13.83 9.38
CA HIS A 130 -2.13 -13.75 9.33
C HIS A 130 -2.57 -12.42 8.71
N LEU A 131 -3.56 -12.47 7.82
CA LEU A 131 -4.15 -11.27 7.21
C LEU A 131 -4.66 -10.27 8.27
N SER A 132 -5.18 -10.76 9.40
CA SER A 132 -5.67 -9.94 10.51
C SER A 132 -4.59 -9.09 11.20
N GLN A 133 -3.32 -9.50 11.09
CA GLN A 133 -2.18 -8.79 11.66
C GLN A 133 -1.44 -7.95 10.61
N MET A 134 -1.70 -8.18 9.32
CA MET A 134 -1.08 -7.46 8.22
C MET A 134 -1.72 -6.07 8.08
N PRO A 135 -0.92 -4.98 8.07
CA PRO A 135 -1.40 -3.67 7.66
C PRO A 135 -1.99 -3.75 6.25
N LEU A 136 -3.30 -3.51 6.15
CA LEU A 136 -4.06 -3.68 4.91
C LEU A 136 -4.95 -2.46 4.68
N VAL A 137 -4.88 -1.92 3.47
CA VAL A 137 -5.86 -0.97 2.93
C VAL A 137 -6.50 -1.55 1.68
N ILE A 138 -7.74 -1.16 1.40
CA ILE A 138 -8.46 -1.54 0.18
C ILE A 138 -8.65 -0.29 -0.66
N GLN A 139 -8.39 -0.40 -1.96
CA GLN A 139 -8.67 0.67 -2.93
C GLN A 139 -9.61 0.14 -4.01
N PHE A 140 -10.76 0.78 -4.18
CA PHE A 140 -11.63 0.58 -5.34
C PHE A 140 -11.22 1.53 -6.45
N ASN A 141 -10.48 1.01 -7.42
CA ASN A 141 -9.96 1.75 -8.56
C ASN A 141 -10.96 1.74 -9.73
N LYS A 142 -10.73 2.60 -10.74
CA LYS A 142 -11.58 2.77 -11.94
C LYS A 142 -12.96 3.37 -11.63
N ARG A 143 -13.00 4.33 -10.71
CA ARG A 143 -14.24 5.06 -10.37
C ARG A 143 -14.72 6.01 -11.47
N ASP A 144 -13.96 6.15 -12.57
CA ASP A 144 -14.31 6.93 -13.76
C ASP A 144 -15.18 6.18 -14.78
N LEU A 145 -15.35 4.87 -14.61
CA LEU A 145 -16.22 4.06 -15.46
C LEU A 145 -17.71 4.45 -15.28
N PRO A 146 -18.57 4.15 -16.28
CA PRO A 146 -20.00 4.49 -16.19
C PRO A 146 -20.63 3.95 -14.89
N GLU A 147 -21.45 4.77 -14.22
CA GLU A 147 -22.04 4.43 -12.91
C GLU A 147 -22.79 3.09 -12.93
N LYS A 148 -23.48 2.78 -14.03
CA LYS A 148 -24.20 1.51 -14.23
C LYS A 148 -23.30 0.26 -14.24
N GLU A 149 -22.00 0.42 -14.44
CA GLU A 149 -21.04 -0.69 -14.54
C GLU A 149 -20.26 -0.91 -13.24
N ILE A 150 -20.25 0.07 -12.33
CA ILE A 150 -19.50 0.05 -11.08
C ILE A 150 -20.42 0.01 -9.87
N ARG A 151 -19.91 -0.49 -8.73
CA ARG A 151 -20.63 -0.38 -7.46
C ARG A 151 -20.86 1.08 -7.08
N SER A 152 -22.01 1.40 -6.50
CA SER A 152 -22.29 2.76 -6.04
C SER A 152 -21.39 3.13 -4.85
N ASP A 153 -21.22 4.44 -4.61
CA ASP A 153 -20.48 4.91 -3.44
C ASP A 153 -21.14 4.44 -2.14
N GLU A 154 -22.46 4.48 -2.05
CA GLU A 154 -23.24 3.99 -0.91
C GLU A 154 -23.01 2.50 -0.62
N GLU A 155 -22.90 1.67 -1.66
CA GLU A 155 -22.58 0.26 -1.49
C GLU A 155 -21.17 0.06 -0.96
N LEU A 156 -20.20 0.83 -1.48
CA LEU A 156 -18.82 0.75 -1.02
C LEU A 156 -18.66 1.26 0.41
N GLU A 157 -19.39 2.31 0.81
CA GLU A 157 -19.44 2.78 2.20
C GLU A 157 -20.01 1.71 3.13
N LYS A 158 -21.11 1.04 2.74
CA LYS A 158 -21.67 -0.08 3.51
C LYS A 158 -20.68 -1.24 3.64
N LEU A 159 -19.94 -1.56 2.57
CA LEU A 159 -18.89 -2.57 2.61
C LEU A 159 -17.73 -2.15 3.54
N ALA A 160 -17.30 -0.89 3.44
CA ALA A 160 -16.24 -0.33 4.27
C ALA A 160 -16.61 -0.28 5.76
N ALA A 161 -17.87 0.00 6.08
CA ALA A 161 -18.38 0.04 7.45
C ALA A 161 -18.46 -1.36 8.10
N ARG A 162 -18.58 -2.42 7.29
CA ARG A 162 -18.56 -3.81 7.76
C ARG A 162 -17.13 -4.35 7.93
N GLY A 163 -16.18 -3.79 7.19
CA GLY A 163 -14.77 -4.14 7.26
C GLY A 163 -14.02 -3.37 8.34
N LYS A 164 -12.77 -3.76 8.59
CA LYS A 164 -11.86 -3.03 9.51
C LYS A 164 -10.87 -2.15 8.74
N GLU A 165 -10.60 -2.54 7.51
CA GLU A 165 -9.59 -1.99 6.63
C GLU A 165 -10.05 -0.63 6.08
N PRO A 166 -9.19 0.40 6.08
CA PRO A 166 -9.47 1.64 5.39
C PRO A 166 -9.75 1.40 3.91
N VAL A 167 -10.84 1.99 3.42
CA VAL A 167 -11.27 1.85 2.01
C VAL A 167 -11.15 3.20 1.29
N TYR A 168 -10.44 3.21 0.17
CA TYR A 168 -10.26 4.39 -0.69
C TYR A 168 -10.89 4.21 -2.06
N LYS A 169 -11.32 5.32 -2.65
CA LYS A 169 -11.71 5.41 -4.06
C LYS A 169 -10.51 5.90 -4.87
N ALA A 170 -10.35 5.38 -6.09
CA ALA A 170 -9.30 5.86 -6.98
C ALA A 170 -9.68 5.86 -8.46
N ILE A 171 -9.02 6.75 -9.19
CA ILE A 171 -8.88 6.73 -10.64
C ILE A 171 -7.38 6.82 -10.90
N ALA A 172 -6.69 5.68 -10.83
CA ALA A 172 -5.23 5.63 -10.88
C ALA A 172 -4.64 6.27 -12.15
N THR A 173 -5.35 6.17 -13.28
CA THR A 173 -4.96 6.79 -14.56
C THR A 173 -4.94 8.32 -14.51
N ARG A 174 -5.62 8.94 -13.54
CA ARG A 174 -5.65 10.39 -13.30
C ARG A 174 -4.94 10.78 -12.00
N GLY A 175 -4.30 9.83 -11.34
CA GLY A 175 -3.67 9.99 -10.03
C GLY A 175 -4.59 10.33 -8.86
N ILE A 176 -5.91 10.23 -9.06
CA ILE A 176 -6.89 10.50 -8.00
C ILE A 176 -6.94 9.31 -7.05
N GLY A 177 -6.76 9.55 -5.75
CA GLY A 177 -6.87 8.52 -4.70
C GLY A 177 -5.62 7.67 -4.51
N THR A 178 -4.59 7.80 -5.37
CA THR A 178 -3.37 6.97 -5.28
C THR A 178 -2.48 7.41 -4.12
N VAL A 179 -2.32 8.72 -3.91
CA VAL A 179 -1.55 9.27 -2.80
C VAL A 179 -2.25 8.99 -1.47
N GLU A 180 -3.56 9.20 -1.40
CA GLU A 180 -4.37 8.94 -0.20
C GLU A 180 -4.29 7.47 0.22
N THR A 181 -4.41 6.54 -0.74
CA THR A 181 -4.26 5.10 -0.48
C THR A 181 -2.86 4.78 0.06
N PHE A 182 -1.82 5.32 -0.58
CA PHE A 182 -0.44 5.13 -0.13
C PHE A 182 -0.23 5.66 1.29
N MET A 183 -0.70 6.88 1.58
CA MET A 183 -0.57 7.51 2.90
C MET A 183 -1.32 6.70 3.96
N GLY A 184 -2.52 6.21 3.65
CA GLY A 184 -3.28 5.33 4.52
C GLY A 184 -2.53 4.03 4.84
N LEU A 185 -1.91 3.42 3.83
CA LEU A 185 -1.12 2.20 4.02
C LEU A 185 0.14 2.48 4.85
N LEU A 186 0.89 3.53 4.50
CA LEU A 186 2.11 3.90 5.20
C LEU A 186 1.85 4.21 6.67
N HIS A 187 0.78 4.94 6.98
CA HIS A 187 0.36 5.21 8.35
C HIS A 187 0.10 3.90 9.12
N LEU A 188 -0.72 3.01 8.57
CA LEU A 188 -0.97 1.71 9.20
C LEU A 188 0.29 0.88 9.40
N THR A 189 1.15 0.81 8.39
CA THR A 189 2.40 0.04 8.47
C THR A 189 3.36 0.64 9.47
N TRP A 190 3.51 1.97 9.50
CA TRP A 190 4.37 2.64 10.47
C TRP A 190 3.88 2.40 11.91
N GLU A 191 2.61 2.67 12.21
CA GLU A 191 2.01 2.40 13.52
C GLU A 191 2.21 0.95 13.95
N THR A 192 2.14 0.02 12.99
CA THR A 192 2.38 -1.40 13.24
C THR A 192 3.80 -1.67 13.66
N LEU A 193 4.76 -1.22 12.85
CA LEU A 193 6.17 -1.45 13.09
C LEU A 193 6.65 -0.73 14.35
N ASP A 194 6.16 0.48 14.60
CA ASP A 194 6.54 1.25 15.77
C ASP A 194 6.04 0.62 17.07
N ASN A 195 4.79 0.16 17.11
CA ASN A 195 4.26 -0.56 18.26
C ASN A 195 5.01 -1.86 18.55
N THR A 196 5.52 -2.54 17.52
CA THR A 196 6.24 -3.82 17.67
C THR A 196 7.72 -3.62 18.01
N HIS A 197 8.37 -2.60 17.45
CA HIS A 197 9.83 -2.44 17.51
C HIS A 197 10.32 -1.19 18.23
N GLN A 198 9.40 -0.30 18.65
CA GLN A 198 9.69 1.01 19.27
C GLN A 198 10.65 1.84 18.40
N LEU A 199 10.38 1.90 17.09
CA LEU A 199 11.23 2.57 16.10
C LEU A 199 11.38 4.06 16.40
N SER A 200 10.30 4.73 16.78
CA SER A 200 10.29 6.15 17.11
C SER A 200 11.24 6.45 18.26
N LYS A 201 11.25 5.61 19.30
CA LYS A 201 12.19 5.71 20.43
C LYS A 201 13.61 5.31 20.06
N ARG A 202 13.79 4.22 19.30
CA ARG A 202 15.13 3.66 18.98
C ARG A 202 15.87 4.45 17.92
N MET A 203 15.14 5.14 17.05
CA MET A 203 15.71 5.81 15.88
C MET A 203 15.43 7.32 15.85
N SER A 204 14.78 7.86 16.88
CA SER A 204 14.37 9.27 16.96
C SER A 204 13.62 9.73 15.69
N ILE A 205 12.70 8.89 15.20
CA ILE A 205 11.84 9.22 14.05
C ILE A 205 10.41 9.43 14.55
N SER A 206 9.88 10.64 14.38
CA SER A 206 8.45 10.89 14.60
C SER A 206 7.63 10.32 13.43
N GLY A 207 6.59 9.55 13.74
CA GLY A 207 5.65 9.05 12.73
C GLY A 207 4.94 10.17 11.96
N ASP A 208 4.63 11.27 12.64
CA ASP A 208 4.01 12.44 12.01
C ASP A 208 4.98 13.12 11.03
N ASP A 209 6.26 13.27 11.41
CA ASP A 209 7.27 13.86 10.54
C ASP A 209 7.52 12.98 9.31
N LEU A 210 7.52 11.66 9.51
CA LEU A 210 7.63 10.66 8.45
C LEU A 210 6.48 10.78 7.45
N LEU A 211 5.23 10.82 7.94
CA LEU A 211 4.06 10.95 7.08
C LEU A 211 4.03 12.32 6.39
N ALA A 212 4.38 13.40 7.10
CA ALA A 212 4.41 14.74 6.53
C ALA A 212 5.46 14.87 5.43
N SER A 213 6.66 14.32 5.62
CA SER A 213 7.70 14.36 4.59
C SER A 213 7.38 13.41 3.42
N ALA A 214 6.77 12.24 3.65
CA ALA A 214 6.27 11.38 2.58
C ALA A 214 5.19 12.09 1.73
N ALA A 215 4.22 12.75 2.36
CA ALA A 215 3.18 13.52 1.68
C ALA A 215 3.77 14.65 0.83
N ARG A 216 4.72 15.42 1.39
CA ARG A 216 5.42 16.49 0.67
C ARG A 216 6.22 15.97 -0.52
N GLN A 217 6.92 14.86 -0.35
CA GLN A 217 7.71 14.23 -1.42
C GLN A 217 6.83 13.69 -2.56
N LEU A 218 5.58 13.34 -2.27
CA LEU A 218 4.56 12.95 -3.26
C LEU A 218 3.75 14.14 -3.82
N GLY A 219 4.18 15.38 -3.55
CA GLY A 219 3.51 16.57 -4.06
C GLY A 219 2.12 16.81 -3.47
N ALA A 220 1.78 16.18 -2.34
CA ALA A 220 0.48 16.36 -1.72
C ALA A 220 0.33 17.79 -1.19
N THR A 221 -0.79 18.43 -1.53
CA THR A 221 -1.12 19.79 -1.11
C THR A 221 -1.97 19.84 0.15
N LEU A 222 -2.59 18.71 0.52
CA LEU A 222 -3.43 18.59 1.69
C LEU A 222 -2.61 18.14 2.92
N PRO A 223 -3.00 18.56 4.14
CA PRO A 223 -2.50 17.97 5.38
C PRO A 223 -2.67 16.45 5.41
N VAL A 224 -1.75 15.75 6.09
CA VAL A 224 -1.79 14.28 6.23
C VAL A 224 -3.14 13.80 6.80
N ALA A 225 -3.69 14.50 7.80
CA ALA A 225 -4.99 14.16 8.38
C ALA A 225 -6.12 14.16 7.34
N ASP A 226 -6.10 15.12 6.41
CA ASP A 226 -7.11 15.24 5.36
C ASP A 226 -6.95 14.15 4.30
N LEU A 227 -5.71 13.78 3.95
CA LEU A 227 -5.43 12.64 3.07
C LEU A 227 -5.96 11.33 3.66
N LEU A 228 -5.71 11.10 4.96
CA LEU A 228 -6.21 9.93 5.68
C LEU A 228 -7.74 9.96 5.82
N ALA A 229 -8.35 11.14 5.92
CA ALA A 229 -9.80 11.34 6.00
C ALA A 229 -10.55 11.07 4.69
N LYS A 230 -9.88 10.99 3.54
CA LYS A 230 -10.51 10.64 2.24
C LYS A 230 -11.00 9.19 2.15
N ARG A 231 -10.72 8.34 3.15
CA ARG A 231 -11.27 6.98 3.23
C ARG A 231 -12.81 7.03 3.39
N MET A 232 -13.49 6.06 2.80
CA MET A 232 -14.95 5.91 2.92
C MET A 232 -15.39 5.18 4.19
N GLY A 233 -14.45 4.57 4.89
CA GLY A 233 -14.70 3.78 6.09
C GLY A 233 -13.44 3.04 6.53
N GLY A 234 -13.58 2.16 7.51
CA GLY A 234 -12.47 1.46 8.15
C GLY A 234 -11.76 2.30 9.22
N ASN A 235 -11.02 1.62 10.08
CA ASN A 235 -10.40 2.23 11.25
C ASN A 235 -8.86 2.11 11.20
N PHE A 236 -8.20 3.20 11.60
CA PHE A 236 -6.77 3.22 11.85
C PHE A 236 -6.41 2.72 13.25
N ASP A 237 -7.35 2.76 14.19
CA ASP A 237 -7.14 2.31 15.56
C ASP A 237 -7.05 0.77 15.64
N ARG A 238 -5.99 0.31 16.32
CA ARG A 238 -5.65 -1.10 16.54
C ARG A 238 -6.38 -1.72 17.72
N SER A 239 -7.01 -0.93 18.60
CA SER A 239 -7.79 -1.44 19.74
C SER A 239 -8.90 -2.42 19.33
N ALA A 240 -9.41 -2.32 18.10
CA ALA A 240 -10.40 -3.24 17.51
C ALA A 240 -9.80 -4.47 16.77
N ARG A 241 -8.47 -4.61 16.75
CA ARG A 241 -7.73 -5.67 16.02
C ARG A 241 -7.23 -6.80 16.93
N ILE A 242 -7.35 -6.64 18.25
CA ILE A 242 -7.12 -7.69 19.25
C ILE A 242 -8.49 -8.11 19.79
N VAL A 243 -9.12 -9.08 19.13
CA VAL A 243 -10.12 -9.92 19.78
C VAL A 243 -9.56 -11.34 19.68
N PRO A 244 -9.48 -12.09 20.80
CA PRO A 244 -8.71 -13.32 20.91
C PRO A 244 -9.14 -14.42 19.94
#